data_AF-A0A2G1YTT6-F1
#
_entry.id   AF-A0A2G1YTT6-F1
#
_cell.length_a   1.000
_cell.length_b   1.000
_cell.length_c   1.000
_cell.angle_alpha   90.00
_cell.angle_beta   90.00
_cell.angle_gamma   90.00
#
_symmetry.space_group_name_H-M   'P 1'
#
loop_
_entity.id
_entity.type
_entity.pdbx_description
1 polymer ?
#
loop_
_entity_poly.entity_id
_entity_poly.type
_entity_poly.pdbx_seq_one_letter_code
_entity_poly.pdbx_strand_id
1 'polypeptide(L)'
;MSKFDAKTSDQTAAITSKWDDAVSSGFTAVPNALIKSQSHLGITASELNVLLNLLLHWWFKSDLPFPSSNTISRRTGMEIRTVQRHLKSLRRKNYIEKIKVNDKNVYSFEGLKVALEKFSNEDIWSSLKSRHT
;
A
#
# COMPACT_ATOMS: atom_id res chain seq x y z
N MET A 1 -25.37 -6.15 -10.92
CA MET A 1 -24.04 -6.28 -10.27
C MET A 1 -22.98 -6.36 -11.36
N SER A 2 -21.88 -5.61 -11.26
CA SER A 2 -20.78 -5.65 -12.24
C SER A 2 -20.03 -6.99 -12.16
N LYS A 3 -19.42 -7.45 -13.26
CA LYS A 3 -18.49 -8.60 -13.25
C LYS A 3 -17.34 -8.42 -12.25
N PHE A 4 -16.97 -7.17 -11.94
CA PHE A 4 -15.96 -6.84 -10.95
C PHE A 4 -16.43 -7.15 -9.51
N ASP A 5 -17.69 -6.87 -9.19
CA ASP A 5 -18.25 -7.05 -7.85
C ASP A 5 -18.37 -8.55 -7.51
N ALA A 6 -18.82 -9.36 -8.47
CA ALA A 6 -18.99 -10.81 -8.29
C ALA A 6 -17.64 -11.54 -8.10
N LYS A 7 -16.58 -11.12 -8.81
CA LYS A 7 -15.23 -11.67 -8.64
C LYS A 7 -14.63 -11.34 -7.27
N THR A 8 -15.00 -10.19 -6.70
CA THR A 8 -14.47 -9.72 -5.42
C THR A 8 -15.05 -10.49 -4.22
N SER A 9 -16.34 -10.88 -4.26
CA SER A 9 -16.93 -11.68 -3.18
C SER A 9 -16.37 -13.10 -3.14
N ASP A 10 -16.18 -13.72 -4.31
CA ASP A 10 -15.59 -15.06 -4.46
C ASP A 10 -14.14 -15.09 -3.92
N GLN A 11 -13.35 -14.06 -4.24
CA GLN A 11 -11.99 -13.92 -3.72
C GLN A 11 -11.93 -13.73 -2.20
N THR A 12 -12.91 -13.06 -1.59
CA THR A 12 -12.96 -12.89 -0.13
C THR A 12 -13.24 -14.21 0.58
N ALA A 13 -14.15 -15.02 0.04
CA ALA A 13 -14.41 -16.37 0.54
C ALA A 13 -13.16 -17.27 0.38
N ALA A 14 -12.49 -17.19 -0.77
CA ALA A 14 -11.25 -17.93 -1.02
C ALA A 14 -10.12 -17.53 -0.06
N ILE A 15 -9.97 -16.25 0.29
CA ILE A 15 -9.00 -15.80 1.29
C ILE A 15 -9.30 -16.42 2.66
N THR A 16 -10.56 -16.42 3.07
CA THR A 16 -10.97 -16.98 4.36
C THR A 16 -10.68 -18.47 4.44
N SER A 17 -11.03 -19.22 3.38
CA SER A 17 -10.73 -20.65 3.30
C SER A 17 -9.24 -20.97 3.17
N LYS A 18 -8.42 -20.06 2.61
CA LYS A 18 -6.99 -20.29 2.42
C LYS A 18 -6.20 -20.15 3.72
N TRP A 19 -6.61 -19.23 4.59
CA TRP A 19 -5.85 -18.81 5.77
C TRP A 19 -6.48 -19.26 7.09
N ASP A 20 -7.67 -19.85 7.06
CA ASP A 20 -8.42 -20.30 8.23
C ASP A 20 -8.46 -19.21 9.32
N ASP A 21 -8.19 -19.55 10.58
CA ASP A 21 -8.22 -18.61 11.70
C ASP A 21 -7.15 -17.51 11.63
N ALA A 22 -6.11 -17.67 10.80
CA ALA A 22 -5.03 -16.68 10.69
C ALA A 22 -5.49 -15.35 10.09
N VAL A 23 -6.64 -15.32 9.39
CA VAL A 23 -7.23 -14.08 8.84
C VAL A 23 -8.27 -13.44 9.75
N SER A 24 -8.51 -14.00 10.94
CA SER A 24 -9.49 -13.49 11.91
C SER A 24 -9.27 -12.02 12.30
N SER A 25 -8.01 -11.55 12.28
CA SER A 25 -7.66 -10.14 12.51
C SER A 25 -7.89 -9.22 11.31
N GLY A 26 -8.44 -9.74 10.21
CA GLY A 26 -8.56 -9.07 8.92
C GLY A 26 -7.30 -9.20 8.05
N PHE A 27 -7.37 -8.66 6.84
CA PHE A 27 -6.29 -8.65 5.85
C PHE A 27 -6.21 -7.29 5.16
N THR A 28 -5.05 -6.82 4.72
CA THR A 28 -4.96 -5.53 4.01
C THR A 28 -5.15 -5.72 2.51
N ALA A 29 -6.03 -4.92 1.89
CA ALA A 29 -6.12 -4.84 0.44
C ALA A 29 -4.91 -4.04 -0.12
N VAL A 30 -3.98 -4.72 -0.77
CA VAL A 30 -2.80 -4.11 -1.40
C VAL A 30 -2.88 -4.33 -2.91
N PRO A 31 -2.80 -3.27 -3.75
CA PRO A 31 -2.78 -3.44 -5.19
C PRO A 31 -1.59 -4.30 -5.64
N ASN A 32 -1.86 -5.35 -6.42
CA ASN A 32 -0.79 -6.18 -6.99
C ASN A 32 0.19 -5.36 -7.84
N ALA A 33 -0.29 -4.30 -8.49
CA ALA A 33 0.55 -3.36 -9.22
C ALA A 33 1.66 -2.78 -8.33
N LEU A 34 1.36 -2.42 -7.07
CA LEU A 34 2.35 -1.88 -6.13
C LEU A 34 3.44 -2.89 -5.81
N ILE A 35 3.05 -4.13 -5.48
CA ILE A 35 4.01 -5.18 -5.11
C ILE A 35 4.94 -5.50 -6.29
N LYS A 36 4.36 -5.59 -7.50
CA LYS A 36 5.11 -5.89 -8.73
C LYS A 36 6.00 -4.72 -9.19
N SER A 37 5.54 -3.47 -9.05
CA SER A 37 6.25 -2.28 -9.56
C SER A 37 7.10 -1.54 -8.53
N GLN A 38 7.19 -2.01 -7.28
CA GLN A 38 7.94 -1.31 -6.22
C GLN A 38 9.35 -0.85 -6.64
N SER A 39 10.11 -1.70 -7.34
CA SER A 39 11.46 -1.35 -7.81
C SER A 39 11.42 -0.27 -8.90
N HIS A 40 10.46 -0.34 -9.82
CA HIS A 40 10.26 0.65 -10.89
C HIS A 40 9.78 1.99 -10.33
N LEU A 41 9.03 1.97 -9.24
CA LEU A 41 8.64 3.14 -8.45
C LEU A 41 9.79 3.64 -7.55
N GLY A 42 10.95 2.98 -7.57
CA GLY A 42 12.06 3.31 -6.68
C GLY A 42 11.71 3.22 -5.20
N ILE A 43 10.68 2.46 -4.83
CA ILE A 43 10.29 2.19 -3.44
C ILE A 43 11.19 1.09 -2.90
N THR A 44 11.94 1.41 -1.85
CA THR A 44 12.79 0.42 -1.15
C THR A 44 11.95 -0.54 -0.33
N ALA A 45 12.48 -1.73 -0.02
CA ALA A 45 11.78 -2.70 0.83
C ALA A 45 11.36 -2.12 2.20
N SER A 46 12.19 -1.25 2.78
CA SER A 46 11.87 -0.58 4.05
C SER A 46 10.75 0.47 3.89
N GLU A 47 10.76 1.23 2.80
CA GLU A 47 9.67 2.17 2.49
C GLU A 47 8.36 1.44 2.19
N LEU A 48 8.40 0.31 1.48
CA LEU A 48 7.23 -0.52 1.24
C LEU A 48 6.64 -1.02 2.56
N ASN A 49 7.46 -1.51 3.49
CA ASN A 49 6.96 -1.97 4.79
C ASN A 49 6.31 -0.83 5.61
N VAL A 50 6.88 0.38 5.56
CA VAL A 50 6.24 1.57 6.15
C VAL A 50 4.91 1.88 5.45
N LEU A 51 4.86 1.81 4.12
CA LEU A 51 3.66 2.07 3.34
C LEU A 51 2.54 1.06 3.63
N LEU A 52 2.86 -0.24 3.73
CA LEU A 52 1.91 -1.29 4.13
C LEU A 52 1.29 -1.02 5.50
N ASN A 53 2.08 -0.49 6.44
CA ASN A 53 1.57 -0.10 7.76
C ASN A 53 0.62 1.11 7.72
N LEU A 54 0.74 1.99 6.71
CA LEU A 54 -0.25 3.04 6.47
C LEU A 54 -1.52 2.47 5.80
N LEU A 55 -1.35 1.64 4.77
CA LEU A 55 -2.45 1.03 4.00
C LEU A 55 -3.33 0.10 4.84
N LEU A 56 -2.77 -0.55 5.88
CA LEU A 56 -3.53 -1.34 6.85
C LEU A 56 -4.73 -0.58 7.44
N HIS A 57 -4.65 0.74 7.55
CA HIS A 57 -5.68 1.59 8.13
C HIS A 57 -6.51 2.34 7.07
N TRP A 58 -6.32 2.08 5.78
CA TRP A 58 -7.00 2.80 4.68
C TRP A 58 -7.89 1.86 3.86
N TRP A 59 -9.10 1.64 4.37
CA TRP A 59 -10.09 0.76 3.73
C TRP A 59 -11.08 1.49 2.85
N PHE A 60 -11.51 2.67 3.30
CA PHE A 60 -12.42 3.54 2.56
C PHE A 60 -11.68 4.79 2.11
N LYS A 61 -12.01 5.29 0.92
CA LYS A 61 -11.39 6.49 0.37
C LYS A 61 -11.51 7.69 1.33
N SER A 62 -12.61 7.78 2.07
CA SER A 62 -12.88 8.82 3.07
C SER A 62 -12.00 8.73 4.32
N ASP A 63 -11.44 7.57 4.62
CA ASP A 63 -10.91 7.24 5.96
C ASP A 63 -9.39 7.26 5.94
N LEU A 64 -8.81 8.44 5.73
CA LEU A 64 -7.36 8.58 5.64
C LEU A 64 -6.66 8.10 6.93
N PRO A 65 -5.61 7.26 6.82
CA PRO A 65 -4.95 6.66 7.97
C PRO A 65 -4.08 7.67 8.71
N PHE A 66 -3.96 7.48 10.03
CA PHE A 66 -3.18 8.34 10.93
C PHE A 66 -2.26 7.58 11.92
N PRO A 67 -1.63 6.44 11.56
CA PRO A 67 -0.75 5.76 12.50
C PRO A 67 0.47 6.63 12.84
N SER A 68 0.83 6.66 14.13
CA SER A 68 2.03 7.37 14.57
C SER A 68 3.31 6.65 14.11
N SER A 69 4.42 7.39 13.98
CA SER A 69 5.73 6.78 13.71
C SER A 69 6.14 5.77 14.78
N ASN A 70 5.72 5.95 16.05
CA ASN A 70 5.93 5.00 17.13
C ASN A 70 5.20 3.67 16.89
N THR A 71 3.94 3.74 16.43
CA THR A 71 3.15 2.55 16.10
C THR A 71 3.80 1.75 14.97
N ILE A 72 4.26 2.44 13.91
CA ILE A 72 4.93 1.81 12.78
C ILE A 72 6.27 1.21 13.23
N SER A 73 7.08 1.96 13.98
CA SER A 73 8.36 1.51 14.52
C SER A 73 8.23 0.21 15.33
N ARG A 74 7.25 0.14 16.25
CA ARG A 74 7.00 -1.08 17.03
C ARG A 74 6.65 -2.29 16.17
N ARG A 75 5.95 -2.09 15.05
CA ARG A 75 5.54 -3.18 14.14
C ARG A 75 6.66 -3.61 13.18
N THR A 76 7.47 -2.66 12.73
CA THR A 76 8.53 -2.94 11.75
C THR A 76 9.89 -3.27 12.37
N GLY A 77 10.07 -3.01 13.67
CA GLY A 77 11.36 -3.13 14.35
C GLY A 77 12.37 -2.03 13.99
N MET A 78 11.99 -1.05 13.17
CA MET A 78 12.86 0.06 12.78
C MET A 78 12.87 1.14 13.87
N GLU A 79 13.97 1.86 14.00
CA GLU A 79 13.98 3.08 14.80
C GLU A 79 12.96 4.12 14.32
N ILE A 80 12.41 4.88 15.26
CA ILE A 80 11.42 5.93 14.98
C ILE A 80 11.98 6.95 13.96
N ARG A 81 13.25 7.34 14.08
CA ARG A 81 13.92 8.26 13.12
C ARG A 81 13.99 7.66 11.71
N THR A 82 14.21 6.35 11.60
CA THR A 82 14.20 5.64 10.31
C THR A 82 12.81 5.62 9.69
N VAL A 83 11.77 5.34 10.48
CA VAL A 83 10.37 5.45 10.01
C VAL A 83 10.06 6.87 9.51
N GLN A 84 10.43 7.90 10.27
CA GLN A 84 10.23 9.30 9.87
C GLN A 84 10.98 9.65 8.58
N ARG A 85 12.21 9.14 8.41
CA ARG A 85 12.99 9.29 7.17
C ARG A 85 12.27 8.66 5.98
N HIS A 86 11.74 7.45 6.13
CA HIS A 86 10.98 6.77 5.09
C HIS A 86 9.67 7.50 4.75
N LEU A 87 8.92 7.97 5.74
CA LEU A 87 7.73 8.81 5.52
C LEU A 87 8.09 10.09 4.75
N LYS A 88 9.19 10.77 5.10
CA LYS A 88 9.67 11.95 4.37
C LYS A 88 10.08 11.60 2.92
N SER A 89 10.71 10.45 2.72
CA SER A 89 11.11 9.98 1.40
C SER A 89 9.91 9.66 0.50
N LEU A 90 8.92 8.92 1.03
CA LEU A 90 7.66 8.61 0.33
C LEU A 90 6.89 9.89 -0.04
N ARG A 91 6.90 10.91 0.83
CA ARG A 91 6.34 12.25 0.50
C ARG A 91 7.09 12.93 -0.63
N ARG A 92 8.42 12.92 -0.60
CA ARG A 92 9.25 13.49 -1.68
C ARG A 92 9.03 12.78 -3.02
N LYS A 93 8.73 11.48 -3.00
CA LYS A 93 8.37 10.69 -4.19
C LYS A 93 6.92 10.90 -4.64
N ASN A 94 6.17 11.76 -3.96
CA ASN A 94 4.76 12.05 -4.21
C ASN A 94 3.84 10.81 -4.08
N TYR A 95 4.21 9.84 -3.24
CA TYR A 95 3.36 8.66 -2.99
C TYR A 95 2.41 8.87 -1.82
N ILE A 96 2.81 9.69 -0.85
CA ILE A 96 1.93 10.07 0.26
C ILE A 96 1.98 11.57 0.47
N GLU A 97 0.87 12.13 0.92
CA GLU A 97 0.79 13.51 1.38
C GLU A 97 0.37 13.53 2.85
N LYS A 98 1.04 14.35 3.66
CA LYS A 98 0.73 14.50 5.08
C LYS A 98 -0.19 15.70 5.26
N ILE A 99 -1.42 15.47 5.71
CA ILE A 99 -2.43 16.50 5.95
C ILE A 99 -2.66 16.61 7.46
N LYS A 100 -2.88 17.83 7.97
CA LYS A 100 -3.19 18.08 9.38
C LYS A 100 -4.71 18.19 9.54
N VAL A 101 -5.32 17.30 10.31
CA VAL A 101 -6.77 17.27 10.59
C VAL A 101 -6.97 17.14 12.09
N ASN A 102 -7.59 18.12 12.75
CA ASN A 102 -7.84 18.13 14.20
C ASN A 102 -6.60 17.72 15.03
N ASP A 103 -5.45 18.36 14.75
CA ASP A 103 -4.12 18.07 15.32
C ASP A 103 -3.52 16.69 15.05
N LYS A 104 -4.21 15.83 14.29
CA LYS A 104 -3.69 14.56 13.82
C LYS A 104 -3.02 14.70 12.46
N ASN A 105 -2.03 13.85 12.24
CA ASN A 105 -1.38 13.71 10.95
C ASN A 105 -2.04 12.56 10.20
N VAL A 106 -2.79 12.88 9.15
CA VAL A 106 -3.39 11.89 8.24
C VAL A 106 -2.58 11.81 6.96
N TYR A 107 -2.66 10.68 6.25
CA TYR A 107 -1.90 10.44 5.03
C TYR A 107 -2.82 10.18 3.83
N SER A 108 -2.75 11.03 2.80
CA SER A 108 -3.39 10.79 1.50
C SER A 108 -2.48 9.99 0.58
N PHE A 109 -3.05 9.16 -0.29
CA PHE A 109 -2.33 8.31 -1.26
C PHE A 109 -2.67 8.63 -2.72
N GLU A 110 -3.28 9.78 -3.01
CA GLU A 110 -3.69 10.12 -4.38
C GLU A 110 -2.51 10.08 -5.36
N GLY A 111 -1.34 10.58 -4.97
CA GLY A 111 -0.14 10.50 -5.81
C GLY A 111 0.38 9.06 -6.03
N LEU A 112 0.23 8.16 -5.04
CA LEU A 112 0.51 6.73 -5.23
C LEU A 112 -0.48 6.11 -6.21
N LYS A 113 -1.77 6.43 -6.10
CA LYS A 113 -2.80 5.90 -7.01
C LYS A 113 -2.46 6.26 -8.47
N VAL A 114 -2.19 7.54 -8.74
CA VAL A 114 -1.77 8.01 -10.07
C VAL A 114 -0.51 7.31 -10.56
N ALA A 115 0.46 7.05 -9.66
CA ALA A 115 1.66 6.31 -10.03
C ALA A 115 1.36 4.85 -10.41
N LEU A 116 0.41 4.20 -9.72
CA LEU A 116 0.03 2.81 -9.96
C LEU A 116 -0.85 2.62 -11.20
N GLU A 117 -1.60 3.62 -11.64
CA GLU A 117 -2.37 3.58 -12.89
C GLU A 117 -1.47 3.33 -14.11
N LYS A 118 -0.19 3.72 -14.04
CA LYS A 118 0.81 3.39 -15.08
C LYS A 118 1.21 1.92 -15.12
N PHE A 119 0.79 1.12 -14.14
CA PHE A 119 1.15 -0.30 -14.01
C PHE A 119 -0.09 -1.21 -13.85
N SER A 120 -1.30 -0.65 -14.00
CA SER A 120 -2.57 -1.38 -13.87
C SER A 120 -2.89 -2.26 -15.07
N ASN A 121 -2.25 -2.02 -16.23
CA ASN A 121 -2.41 -2.84 -17.43
C ASN A 121 -1.33 -3.93 -17.50
N GLU A 122 -1.75 -5.18 -17.70
CA GLU A 122 -0.84 -6.34 -17.80
C GLU A 122 0.15 -6.22 -18.97
N ASP A 123 -0.20 -5.49 -20.03
CA ASP A 123 0.62 -5.33 -21.25
C ASP A 123 1.99 -4.64 -21.01
N ILE A 124 2.09 -3.82 -19.98
CA ILE A 124 3.35 -3.13 -19.64
C ILE A 124 4.38 -4.13 -19.10
N TRP A 125 3.91 -5.16 -18.38
CA TRP A 125 4.79 -6.21 -17.86
C TRP A 125 5.32 -7.12 -18.97
N SER A 126 4.52 -7.34 -20.03
CA SER A 126 4.94 -8.10 -21.20
C SER A 126 6.03 -7.37 -21.99
N SER A 127 5.96 -6.05 -22.13
CA SER A 127 6.97 -5.26 -22.85
C SER A 127 8.28 -5.02 -22.05
N LEU A 128 8.22 -5.01 -20.72
CA LEU A 128 9.42 -4.87 -19.87
C LEU A 128 10.27 -6.15 -19.80
N LYS A 129 9.63 -7.34 -19.87
CA LYS A 129 10.34 -8.63 -19.88
C LYS A 129 11.18 -8.83 -21.15
N SER A 130 10.75 -8.27 -22.29
CA SER A 130 11.46 -8.39 -23.58
C SER A 130 12.76 -7.59 -23.68
N ARG A 131 13.08 -6.76 -22.67
CA ARG A 131 14.31 -5.94 -22.63
C ARG A 131 15.45 -6.57 -21.83
N HIS A 132 15.22 -7.74 -21.23
CA HIS A 132 16.21 -8.45 -20.40
C HIS A 132 16.54 -9.86 -20.92
N THR A 133 16.22 -10.14 -22.19
CA THR A 133 16.70 -11.29 -22.98
C THR A 133 17.51 -10.76 -24.14
#